data_AF-A0A3C0QHM3-F1
#
_entry.id   AF-A0A3C0QHM3-F1
#
_cell.length_a   1.000
_cell.length_b   1.000
_cell.length_c   1.000
_cell.angle_alpha   90.00
_cell.angle_beta   90.00
_cell.angle_gamma   90.00
#
_symmetry.space_group_name_H-M   'P 1'
#
loop_
_entity.id
_entity.type
_entity.pdbx_description
1 polymer ?
#
loop_
_entity_poly.entity_id
_entity_poly.type
_entity_poly.pdbx_seq_one_letter_code
_entity_poly.pdbx_strand_id
1 'polypeptide(L)'
;MTMQIKLLEENKENEKRLKAISPSNRILLISHCLRSSGTCTAKMTKAGLMCRDDCPDRCTVGRLRLLAERLGYKGVCIAPGGSMALKFIKKNKPEGIVAIACMKELKEGVCAVREFVETESGEGSPVIVPVPLLIDGCVDTEVDEEEAKRIISL
;
A
#
# COMPACT_ATOMS: atom_id res chain seq x y z
N MET A 1 12.20 12.33 -19.33
CA MET A 1 12.49 11.50 -18.14
C MET A 1 11.33 10.53 -17.96
N THR A 2 11.58 9.22 -18.00
CA THR A 2 10.53 8.20 -17.80
C THR A 2 9.95 8.36 -16.39
N MET A 3 8.63 8.37 -16.26
CA MET A 3 7.87 8.51 -15.00
C MET A 3 8.35 7.54 -13.89
N GLN A 4 8.97 6.44 -14.28
CA GLN A 4 9.58 5.43 -13.40
C GLN A 4 10.78 5.96 -12.60
N ILE A 5 11.66 6.74 -13.23
CA ILE A 5 12.83 7.33 -12.59
C ILE A 5 12.37 8.38 -11.56
N LYS A 6 11.41 9.22 -11.96
CA LYS A 6 10.85 10.26 -11.09
C LYS A 6 10.20 9.69 -9.82
N LEU A 7 9.47 8.58 -9.96
CA LEU A 7 8.82 7.91 -8.82
C LEU A 7 9.87 7.39 -7.81
N LEU A 8 10.98 6.84 -8.30
CA LEU A 8 12.06 6.32 -7.46
C LEU A 8 12.89 7.44 -6.82
N GLU A 9 13.10 8.56 -7.50
CA GLU A 9 13.78 9.75 -6.96
C GLU A 9 12.95 10.41 -5.85
N GLU A 10 11.65 10.58 -6.07
CA GLU A 10 10.71 11.09 -5.06
C GLU A 10 10.61 10.17 -3.83
N ASN A 11 10.89 8.87 -4.01
CA ASN A 11 10.74 7.87 -2.95
C ASN A 11 11.60 8.17 -1.72
N LYS A 12 12.89 8.51 -1.91
CA LYS A 12 13.80 8.81 -0.79
C LYS A 12 13.37 10.02 0.03
N GLU A 13 12.82 11.04 -0.61
CA GLU A 13 12.32 12.23 0.08
C GLU A 13 10.98 11.93 0.77
N ASN A 14 10.11 11.17 0.12
CA ASN A 14 8.85 10.73 0.72
C ASN A 14 9.08 9.82 1.92
N GLU A 15 10.11 8.97 1.94
CA GLU A 15 10.48 8.19 3.13
C GLU A 15 10.80 9.09 4.33
N LYS A 16 11.59 10.17 4.14
CA LYS A 16 11.88 11.12 5.21
C LYS A 16 10.62 11.82 5.71
N ARG A 17 9.75 12.23 4.79
CA ARG A 17 8.48 12.87 5.13
C ARG A 17 7.53 11.91 5.85
N LEU A 18 7.53 10.63 5.47
CA LEU A 18 6.72 9.58 6.11
C LEU A 18 7.15 9.36 7.57
N LYS A 19 8.46 9.38 7.86
CA LYS A 19 8.98 9.28 9.25
C LYS A 19 8.40 10.34 10.18
N ALA A 20 8.09 11.53 9.68
CA ALA A 20 7.53 12.62 10.47
C ALA A 20 6.02 12.46 10.76
N ILE A 21 5.34 11.53 10.08
CA ILE A 21 3.90 11.28 10.22
C ILE A 21 3.70 10.15 11.24
N SER A 22 2.83 10.31 12.24
CA SER A 22 2.51 9.22 13.18
C SER A 22 1.90 8.00 12.45
N PRO A 23 2.24 6.74 12.81
CA PRO A 23 1.59 5.54 12.26
C PRO A 23 0.05 5.61 12.27
N SER A 24 -0.55 6.22 13.31
CA SER A 24 -2.00 6.42 13.41
C SER A 24 -2.63 7.30 12.32
N ASN A 25 -1.81 8.05 11.58
CA ASN A 25 -2.20 8.87 10.43
C ASN A 25 -1.78 8.23 9.09
N ARG A 26 -1.23 7.01 9.11
CA ARG A 26 -0.78 6.27 7.93
C ARG A 26 -1.74 5.14 7.58
N ILE A 27 -1.80 4.80 6.29
CA ILE A 27 -2.41 3.55 5.83
C ILE A 27 -1.40 2.71 5.05
N LEU A 28 -1.66 1.40 5.02
CA LEU A 28 -0.94 0.46 4.18
C LEU A 28 -1.87 -0.07 3.09
N LEU A 29 -1.43 0.02 1.84
CA LEU A 29 -2.10 -0.54 0.67
C LEU A 29 -1.26 -1.68 0.11
N ILE A 30 -1.84 -2.85 -0.07
CA ILE A 30 -1.16 -4.03 -0.61
C ILE A 30 -1.95 -4.56 -1.79
N SER A 31 -1.30 -4.84 -2.92
CA SER A 31 -1.92 -5.51 -4.05
C SER A 31 -2.28 -6.95 -3.67
N HIS A 32 -3.51 -7.36 -3.97
CA HIS A 32 -3.98 -8.71 -3.66
C HIS A 32 -3.23 -9.83 -4.41
N CYS A 33 -2.52 -9.49 -5.51
CA CYS A 33 -1.73 -10.42 -6.31
C CYS A 33 -0.58 -11.05 -5.51
N LEU A 34 -0.14 -10.39 -4.43
CA LEU A 34 0.93 -10.85 -3.52
C LEU A 34 0.50 -12.01 -2.61
N ARG A 35 -0.80 -12.35 -2.57
CA ARG A 35 -1.27 -13.52 -1.81
C ARG A 35 -0.78 -14.81 -2.48
N SER A 36 -0.52 -15.83 -1.67
CA SER A 36 -0.28 -17.19 -2.20
C SER A 36 -1.59 -17.78 -2.74
N SER A 37 -1.69 -17.99 -4.05
CA SER A 37 -2.92 -18.39 -4.72
C SER A 37 -3.38 -19.80 -4.36
N GLY A 38 -2.44 -20.71 -4.15
CA GLY A 38 -2.71 -22.12 -3.86
C GLY A 38 -3.14 -22.41 -2.41
N THR A 39 -2.85 -21.50 -1.47
CA THR A 39 -3.03 -21.75 -0.03
C THR A 39 -3.87 -20.69 0.67
N CYS A 40 -3.98 -19.48 0.10
CA CYS A 40 -4.68 -18.37 0.74
C CYS A 40 -6.18 -18.64 0.88
N THR A 41 -6.63 -18.67 2.12
CA THR A 41 -8.05 -18.87 2.51
C THR A 41 -8.81 -17.56 2.73
N ALA A 42 -8.21 -16.42 2.35
CA ALA A 42 -8.80 -15.10 2.49
C ALA A 42 -10.05 -14.93 1.60
N LYS A 43 -11.03 -14.15 2.07
CA LYS A 43 -12.28 -13.90 1.33
C LYS A 43 -12.29 -12.51 0.72
N MET A 44 -12.70 -12.41 -0.54
CA MET A 44 -12.90 -11.11 -1.17
C MET A 44 -14.18 -10.46 -0.63
N THR A 45 -14.08 -9.20 -0.24
CA THR A 45 -15.22 -8.41 0.27
C THR A 45 -15.28 -7.04 -0.40
N LYS A 46 -16.33 -6.27 -0.10
CA LYS A 46 -16.45 -4.88 -0.56
C LYS A 46 -15.33 -3.96 -0.03
N ALA A 47 -14.66 -4.35 1.05
CA ALA A 47 -13.55 -3.61 1.66
C ALA A 47 -12.16 -4.11 1.21
N GLY A 48 -12.11 -5.15 0.38
CA GLY A 48 -10.87 -5.80 -0.07
C GLY A 48 -10.77 -7.24 0.33
N LEU A 49 -9.59 -7.81 0.10
CA LEU A 49 -9.27 -9.16 0.49
C LEU A 49 -9.12 -9.22 2.01
N MET A 50 -10.00 -9.96 2.68
CA MET A 50 -9.97 -10.13 4.13
C MET A 50 -9.16 -11.37 4.49
N CYS A 51 -7.90 -11.15 4.91
CA CYS A 51 -7.11 -12.18 5.55
C CYS A 51 -7.80 -12.67 6.83
N ARG A 52 -7.76 -13.98 7.04
CA ARG A 52 -8.22 -14.60 8.28
C ARG A 52 -7.13 -14.52 9.35
N ASP A 53 -7.51 -14.28 10.59
CA ASP A 53 -6.54 -14.19 11.69
C ASP A 53 -5.91 -15.56 12.03
N ASP A 54 -6.64 -16.64 11.72
CA ASP A 54 -6.23 -18.04 11.83
C ASP A 54 -5.54 -18.58 10.56
N CYS A 55 -5.05 -17.71 9.66
CA CYS A 55 -4.38 -18.13 8.43
C CYS A 55 -3.10 -18.93 8.72
N PRO A 56 -3.00 -20.20 8.27
CA PRO A 56 -1.89 -21.10 8.63
C PRO A 56 -0.58 -20.69 7.97
N ASP A 57 -0.61 -20.23 6.71
CA ASP A 57 0.59 -19.95 5.92
C ASP A 57 1.29 -18.65 6.34
N ARG A 58 0.54 -17.75 7.01
CA ARG A 58 0.94 -16.36 7.31
C ARG A 58 1.83 -15.80 6.19
N CYS A 59 1.31 -15.78 4.96
CA CYS A 59 2.05 -15.35 3.78
C CYS A 59 2.55 -13.89 3.91
N THR A 60 3.38 -13.44 2.97
CA THR A 60 3.97 -12.08 2.98
C THR A 60 2.94 -10.99 3.21
N VAL A 61 1.78 -11.05 2.54
CA VAL A 61 0.65 -10.12 2.77
C VAL A 61 0.21 -10.10 4.24
N GLY A 62 0.05 -11.28 4.84
CA GLY A 62 -0.36 -11.43 6.24
C GLY A 62 0.68 -10.88 7.21
N ARG A 63 1.98 -11.11 6.96
CA ARG A 63 3.07 -10.58 7.80
C ARG A 63 3.14 -9.06 7.75
N LEU A 64 3.06 -8.47 6.56
CA LEU A 64 3.08 -7.02 6.36
C LEU A 64 1.83 -6.35 6.96
N ARG A 65 0.65 -6.96 6.79
CA ARG A 65 -0.59 -6.50 7.45
C ARG A 65 -0.42 -6.48 8.97
N LEU A 66 -0.01 -7.60 9.57
CA LEU A 66 0.14 -7.71 11.02
C LEU A 66 1.19 -6.74 11.57
N LEU A 67 2.26 -6.48 10.83
CA LEU A 67 3.24 -5.46 11.21
C LEU A 67 2.61 -4.06 11.29
N ALA A 68 1.91 -3.64 10.24
CA ALA A 68 1.24 -2.33 10.21
C ALA A 68 0.18 -2.21 11.33
N GLU A 69 -0.61 -3.26 11.56
CA GLU A 69 -1.58 -3.31 12.66
C GLU A 69 -0.91 -3.16 14.03
N ARG A 70 0.21 -3.84 14.27
CA ARG A 70 1.00 -3.72 15.51
C ARG A 70 1.58 -2.33 15.72
N LEU A 71 1.97 -1.66 14.65
CA LEU A 71 2.48 -0.28 14.69
C LEU A 71 1.36 0.76 14.86
N GLY A 72 0.09 0.35 14.85
CA GLY A 72 -1.05 1.26 15.03
C GLY A 72 -1.40 2.04 13.77
N TYR A 73 -1.17 1.46 12.59
CA TYR A 73 -1.62 2.06 11.33
C TYR A 73 -3.12 2.32 11.36
N LYS A 74 -3.55 3.45 10.79
CA LYS A 74 -4.97 3.85 10.69
C LYS A 74 -5.82 2.78 9.98
N GLY A 75 -5.21 2.07 9.05
CA GLY A 75 -5.80 0.89 8.44
C GLY A 75 -4.93 0.25 7.37
N VAL A 76 -5.25 -1.01 7.07
CA VAL A 76 -4.62 -1.80 6.01
C VAL A 76 -5.69 -2.22 4.99
N CYS A 77 -5.42 -2.03 3.71
CA CYS A 77 -6.29 -2.48 2.63
C CYS A 77 -5.52 -3.37 1.65
N ILE A 78 -5.98 -4.60 1.48
CA ILE A 78 -5.47 -5.52 0.47
C ILE A 78 -6.40 -5.43 -0.74
N ALA A 79 -6.01 -4.64 -1.74
CA ALA A 79 -6.89 -4.20 -2.81
C ALA A 79 -6.75 -5.09 -4.06
N PRO A 80 -7.87 -5.45 -4.72
CA PRO A 80 -7.86 -6.09 -6.03
C PRO A 80 -7.54 -5.13 -7.18
N GLY A 81 -7.52 -3.82 -6.92
CA GLY A 81 -7.19 -2.79 -7.91
C GLY A 81 -7.42 -1.36 -7.39
N GLY A 82 -7.00 -0.39 -8.21
CA GLY A 82 -6.93 1.04 -7.84
C GLY A 82 -8.25 1.65 -7.36
N SER A 83 -9.39 1.31 -7.97
CA SER A 83 -10.70 1.86 -7.57
C SER A 83 -11.06 1.58 -6.11
N MET A 84 -10.63 0.42 -5.59
CA MET A 84 -10.85 0.09 -4.18
C MET A 84 -9.87 0.81 -3.28
N ALA A 85 -8.58 0.85 -3.66
CA ALA A 85 -7.57 1.60 -2.94
C ALA A 85 -7.96 3.09 -2.78
N LEU A 86 -8.45 3.72 -3.85
CA LEU A 86 -8.94 5.11 -3.82
C LEU A 86 -10.12 5.30 -2.87
N LYS A 87 -11.11 4.38 -2.86
CA LYS A 87 -12.22 4.42 -1.90
C LYS A 87 -11.71 4.33 -0.45
N PHE A 88 -10.73 3.48 -0.21
CA PHE A 88 -10.12 3.33 1.10
C PHE A 88 -9.36 4.59 1.54
N ILE A 89 -8.60 5.22 0.63
CA ILE A 89 -7.92 6.49 0.86
C ILE A 89 -8.94 7.58 1.22
N LYS A 90 -10.00 7.73 0.41
CA LYS A 90 -11.07 8.73 0.63
C LYS A 90 -11.77 8.56 1.98
N LYS A 91 -12.02 7.32 2.39
CA LYS A 91 -12.65 7.03 3.68
C LYS A 91 -11.76 7.40 4.86
N ASN A 92 -10.45 7.11 4.77
CA ASN A 92 -9.55 7.22 5.91
C ASN A 92 -8.83 8.57 6.01
N LYS A 93 -8.75 9.34 4.90
CA LYS A 93 -8.02 10.61 4.81
C LYS A 93 -6.65 10.54 5.51
N PRO A 94 -5.74 9.67 5.05
CA PRO A 94 -4.43 9.53 5.66
C PRO A 94 -3.54 10.73 5.34
N GLU A 95 -2.55 10.98 6.19
CA GLU A 95 -1.43 11.89 5.86
C GLU A 95 -0.30 11.13 5.15
N GLY A 96 -0.18 9.81 5.40
CA GLY A 96 0.86 8.95 4.84
C GLY A 96 0.31 7.65 4.25
N ILE A 97 0.87 7.22 3.12
CA ILE A 97 0.49 6.00 2.42
C ILE A 97 1.76 5.21 2.11
N VAL A 98 1.83 3.98 2.59
CA VAL A 98 2.76 2.97 2.05
C VAL A 98 1.99 2.12 1.07
N ALA A 99 2.44 2.03 -0.19
CA ALA A 99 1.73 1.33 -1.25
C ALA A 99 2.61 0.24 -1.87
N ILE A 100 2.18 -1.02 -1.78
CA ILE A 100 2.89 -2.19 -2.29
C ILE A 100 2.13 -2.76 -3.48
N ALA A 101 2.63 -2.56 -4.70
CA ALA A 101 1.95 -3.00 -5.92
C ALA A 101 2.90 -3.05 -7.13
N CYS A 102 2.41 -3.53 -8.27
CA CYS A 102 3.17 -3.50 -9.50
C CYS A 102 3.40 -2.06 -9.97
N MET A 103 4.42 -1.83 -10.80
CA MET A 103 4.78 -0.47 -11.23
C MET A 103 3.66 0.27 -11.95
N LYS A 104 2.77 -0.45 -12.64
CA LYS A 104 1.61 0.13 -13.29
C LYS A 104 0.62 0.70 -12.26
N GLU A 105 0.20 -0.11 -11.29
CA GLU A 105 -0.75 0.29 -10.25
C GLU A 105 -0.19 1.42 -9.38
N LEU A 106 1.11 1.40 -9.06
CA LEU A 106 1.75 2.47 -8.29
C LEU A 106 1.71 3.81 -9.04
N LYS A 107 2.03 3.82 -10.33
CA LYS A 107 1.99 5.03 -11.17
C LYS A 107 0.56 5.58 -11.29
N GLU A 108 -0.39 4.73 -11.63
CA GLU A 108 -1.81 5.11 -11.78
C GLU A 108 -2.38 5.61 -10.44
N GLY A 109 -2.04 4.94 -9.33
CA GLY A 109 -2.47 5.33 -8.00
C GLY A 109 -1.95 6.69 -7.56
N VAL A 110 -0.66 6.98 -7.79
CA VAL A 110 -0.09 8.30 -7.46
C VAL A 110 -0.76 9.42 -8.25
N CYS A 111 -0.99 9.23 -9.56
CA CYS A 111 -1.72 10.21 -10.37
C CYS A 111 -3.14 10.44 -9.84
N ALA A 112 -3.88 9.36 -9.60
CA ALA A 112 -5.27 9.46 -9.15
C ALA A 112 -5.41 10.11 -7.76
N VAL A 113 -4.44 9.92 -6.85
CA VAL A 113 -4.42 10.61 -5.55
C VAL A 113 -4.12 12.10 -5.71
N ARG A 114 -3.19 12.47 -6.60
CA ARG A 114 -2.86 13.89 -6.87
C ARG A 114 -4.04 14.63 -7.49
N GLU A 115 -4.66 14.06 -8.53
CA GLU A 115 -5.86 14.62 -9.17
C GLU A 115 -6.99 14.83 -8.16
N PHE A 116 -7.19 13.88 -7.25
CA PHE A 116 -8.19 14.00 -6.19
C PHE A 116 -7.91 15.17 -5.24
N VAL A 117 -6.68 15.34 -4.78
CA VAL A 117 -6.31 16.40 -3.83
C VAL A 117 -6.44 17.80 -4.45
N GLU A 118 -6.17 17.93 -5.75
CA GLU A 118 -6.33 19.21 -6.46
C GLU A 118 -7.79 19.68 -6.51
N THR A 119 -8.75 18.74 -6.49
CA THR A 119 -10.19 19.04 -6.55
C THR A 119 -10.84 19.34 -5.20
N GLU A 120 -10.27 18.86 -4.09
CA GLU A 120 -10.81 19.01 -2.73
C GLU A 120 -9.96 20.03 -1.95
N SER A 121 -10.29 21.31 -2.09
CA SER A 121 -9.57 22.43 -1.47
C SER A 121 -9.51 22.30 0.07
N GLY A 122 -8.38 21.89 0.64
CA GLY A 122 -8.07 22.19 2.05
C GLY A 122 -7.11 21.26 2.81
N GLU A 123 -6.92 20.01 2.41
CA GLU A 123 -6.05 19.06 3.12
C GLU A 123 -4.85 18.68 2.23
N GLY A 124 -3.62 18.83 2.74
CA GLY A 124 -2.40 18.60 1.96
C GLY A 124 -2.34 17.18 1.36
N SER A 125 -1.71 17.05 0.19
CA SER A 125 -1.58 15.75 -0.48
C SER A 125 -0.83 14.75 0.42
N PRO A 126 -1.34 13.52 0.61
CA PRO A 126 -0.67 12.55 1.46
C PRO A 126 0.72 12.23 0.92
N VAL A 127 1.65 11.96 1.82
CA VAL A 127 2.96 11.43 1.47
C VAL A 127 2.78 9.99 1.01
N ILE A 128 3.21 9.67 -0.22
CA ILE A 128 3.11 8.32 -0.78
C ILE A 128 4.52 7.73 -0.92
N VAL A 129 4.75 6.60 -0.25
CA VAL A 129 5.97 5.80 -0.38
C VAL A 129 5.63 4.51 -1.15
N PRO A 130 5.89 4.46 -2.47
CA PRO A 130 5.73 3.24 -3.26
C PRO A 130 6.80 2.20 -2.94
N VAL A 131 6.38 0.95 -2.79
CA VAL A 131 7.22 -0.24 -2.68
C VAL A 131 6.90 -1.15 -3.86
N PRO A 132 7.74 -1.19 -4.90
CA PRO A 132 7.48 -2.00 -6.08
C PRO A 132 7.61 -3.49 -5.78
N LEU A 133 6.83 -4.29 -6.48
CA LEU A 133 7.02 -5.73 -6.54
C LEU A 133 8.34 -6.06 -7.27
N LEU A 134 9.01 -7.11 -6.83
CA LEU A 134 10.18 -7.70 -7.50
C LEU A 134 9.75 -8.49 -8.75
N ILE A 135 8.65 -9.22 -8.64
CA ILE A 135 8.06 -9.99 -9.73
C ILE A 135 6.62 -9.51 -9.92
N ASP A 136 6.36 -8.92 -11.08
CA ASP A 136 5.04 -8.45 -11.48
C ASP A 136 4.20 -9.58 -12.09
N GLY A 137 2.89 -9.53 -11.88
CA GLY A 137 1.95 -10.53 -12.37
C GLY A 137 0.55 -10.35 -11.78
N CYS A 138 -0.39 -11.18 -12.23
CA CYS A 138 -1.76 -11.17 -11.69
C CYS A 138 -1.93 -12.12 -10.49
N VAL A 139 -0.98 -13.01 -10.25
CA VAL A 139 -1.03 -14.09 -9.26
C VAL A 139 0.39 -14.42 -8.81
N ASP A 140 0.58 -14.74 -7.53
CA ASP A 140 1.86 -15.20 -6.95
C ASP A 140 3.04 -14.27 -7.26
N THR A 141 2.80 -12.97 -7.10
CA THR A 141 3.84 -11.94 -7.24
C THR A 141 4.76 -11.92 -6.03
N GLU A 142 5.92 -11.26 -6.14
CA GLU A 142 6.91 -11.17 -5.06
C GLU A 142 7.27 -9.73 -4.72
N VAL A 143 7.60 -9.46 -3.46
CA VAL A 143 8.12 -8.18 -2.97
C VAL A 143 9.36 -8.45 -2.13
N ASP A 144 10.29 -7.50 -2.10
CA ASP A 144 11.34 -7.50 -1.08
C ASP A 144 10.68 -7.26 0.29
N GLU A 145 10.48 -8.33 1.04
CA GLU A 145 9.78 -8.28 2.32
C GLU A 145 10.56 -7.49 3.37
N GLU A 146 11.88 -7.57 3.37
CA GLU A 146 12.70 -6.87 4.35
C GLU A 146 12.68 -5.37 4.09
N GLU A 147 12.75 -4.97 2.82
CA GLU A 147 12.58 -3.56 2.43
C GLU A 147 11.18 -3.05 2.74
N ALA A 148 10.13 -3.84 2.46
CA ALA A 148 8.75 -3.48 2.80
C ALA A 148 8.58 -3.29 4.31
N LYS A 149 9.14 -4.18 5.14
CA LYS A 149 9.13 -4.04 6.60
C LYS A 149 9.89 -2.82 7.08
N ARG A 150 11.07 -2.53 6.50
CA ARG A 150 11.85 -1.33 6.80
C ARG A 150 11.02 -0.07 6.57
N ILE A 151 10.36 0.02 5.41
CA ILE A 151 9.53 1.17 5.03
C ILE A 151 8.29 1.30 5.93
N ILE A 152 7.63 0.19 6.25
CA ILE A 152 6.48 0.18 7.17
C ILE A 152 6.89 0.62 8.58
N SER A 153 8.14 0.38 8.97
CA SER A 153 8.65 0.70 10.31
C SER A 153 9.32 2.07 10.43
N LEU A 154 9.29 2.91 9.38
CA LEU A 154 9.85 4.27 9.40
C LEU A 154 9.20 5.17 10.44
#